data_AF-A0A2T4Z5W1-F1
#
_entry.id   AF-A0A2T4Z5W1-F1
#
_cell.length_a   1.000
_cell.length_b   1.000
_cell.length_c   1.000
_cell.angle_alpha   90.00
_cell.angle_beta   90.00
_cell.angle_gamma   90.00
#
_symmetry.space_group_name_H-M   'P 1'
#
loop_
_entity.id
_entity.type
_entity.pdbx_description
1 polymer ?
#
loop_
_entity_poly.entity_id
_entity_poly.type
_entity_poly.pdbx_seq_one_letter_code
_entity_poly.pdbx_strand_id
1 'polypeptide(L)'
;MTTLSADDRLSPDAITAAAVAALRAHGASAEQAIPLAAAIAAAERDGIRSHGLMYLPIYCEHLTCGKVIGTAVPTVTRAKAASVTVDAGNGFAHAAIAAGLPVLLDAAREVGLAGMAVRRSYNCGILGHHVEAIAAAGFVGLGFTNAPASIAPAGGRKPVVGTNPWALAVPDGAGGALFVIDQSASVVAKSEVVKRAKAGEPIPEGWAFDAQGLPTTDAAEALKGTMAPSGGYKGVGAAVLTEVFAACLAGATLGKDASPFSGPVGGPPATGQFFFAIDPAATSGGVFGDRIVALAEALGAETGGRLPGARKKAARARHDAEGIAVDAALRVTLDRLAKGPAA
;
A
#
# COMPACT_ATOMS: atom_id res chain seq x y z
N MET A 1 -13.79 -26.39 -14.50
CA MET A 1 -12.50 -25.66 -14.40
C MET A 1 -11.91 -25.61 -15.79
N THR A 2 -12.13 -24.51 -16.50
CA THR A 2 -11.53 -24.28 -17.82
C THR A 2 -10.05 -24.03 -17.60
N THR A 3 -9.18 -24.87 -18.17
CA THR A 3 -7.74 -24.68 -18.16
C THR A 3 -7.42 -23.40 -18.94
N LEU A 4 -6.88 -22.39 -18.26
CA LEU A 4 -6.42 -21.14 -18.87
C LEU A 4 -5.28 -21.44 -19.86
N SER A 5 -5.34 -20.85 -21.06
CA SER A 5 -4.34 -20.98 -22.12
C SER A 5 -3.06 -20.21 -21.76
N ALA A 6 -1.93 -20.49 -22.43
CA ALA A 6 -0.73 -19.66 -22.36
C ALA A 6 -1.02 -18.19 -22.77
N ASP A 7 -1.99 -17.97 -23.66
CA ASP A 7 -2.45 -16.65 -24.08
C ASP A 7 -3.15 -15.86 -22.96
N ASP A 8 -3.58 -16.52 -21.88
CA ASP A 8 -4.27 -15.91 -20.74
C ASP A 8 -3.31 -15.35 -19.68
N ARG A 9 -2.00 -15.47 -19.87
CA ARG A 9 -0.99 -14.95 -18.94
C ARG A 9 -0.28 -13.70 -19.47
N LEU A 10 0.02 -12.76 -18.57
CA LEU A 10 0.80 -11.57 -18.86
C LEU A 10 2.09 -11.58 -18.02
N SER A 11 3.19 -11.09 -18.59
CA SER A 11 4.40 -10.79 -17.83
C SER A 11 4.20 -9.53 -16.97
N PRO A 12 4.99 -9.34 -15.89
CA PRO A 12 5.00 -8.08 -15.14
C PRO A 12 5.24 -6.85 -16.03
N ASP A 13 6.09 -6.98 -17.06
CA ASP A 13 6.37 -5.89 -18.01
C ASP A 13 5.15 -5.57 -18.88
N ALA A 14 4.43 -6.60 -19.37
CA ALA A 14 3.20 -6.41 -20.13
C ALA A 14 2.10 -5.74 -19.28
N ILE A 15 1.98 -6.13 -18.00
CA ILE A 15 1.06 -5.49 -17.05
C ILE A 15 1.45 -4.03 -16.82
N THR A 16 2.75 -3.75 -16.64
CA THR A 16 3.26 -2.39 -16.48
C THR A 16 2.92 -1.55 -17.71
N ALA A 17 3.19 -2.05 -18.92
CA ALA A 17 2.90 -1.34 -20.16
C ALA A 17 1.40 -1.04 -20.33
N ALA A 18 0.54 -2.03 -20.06
CA ALA A 18 -0.92 -1.85 -20.13
C ALA A 18 -1.43 -0.83 -19.11
N ALA A 19 -0.93 -0.89 -17.87
CA ALA A 19 -1.29 0.06 -16.81
C ALA A 19 -0.81 1.49 -17.14
N VAL A 20 0.41 1.66 -17.67
CA VAL A 20 0.90 2.96 -18.15
C VAL A 20 -0.01 3.51 -19.24
N ALA A 21 -0.36 2.71 -20.24
CA ALA A 21 -1.23 3.14 -21.33
C ALA A 21 -2.59 3.62 -20.81
N ALA A 22 -3.24 2.83 -19.94
CA ALA A 22 -4.50 3.18 -19.30
C ALA A 22 -4.42 4.49 -18.49
N LEU A 23 -3.42 4.63 -17.61
CA LEU A 23 -3.26 5.82 -16.77
C LEU A 23 -3.03 7.08 -17.61
N ARG A 24 -2.19 6.99 -18.65
CA ARG A 24 -1.92 8.10 -19.57
C ARG A 24 -3.14 8.52 -20.37
N ALA A 25 -3.93 7.54 -20.84
CA ALA A 25 -5.19 7.82 -21.53
C ALA A 25 -6.23 8.53 -20.64
N HIS A 26 -6.04 8.53 -19.32
CA HIS A 26 -6.88 9.22 -18.34
C HIS A 26 -6.22 10.47 -17.74
N GLY A 27 -5.13 10.98 -18.33
CA GLY A 27 -4.54 12.27 -17.97
C GLY A 27 -3.36 12.22 -17.01
N ALA A 28 -2.79 11.04 -16.73
CA ALA A 28 -1.52 10.95 -16.01
C ALA A 28 -0.32 11.27 -16.92
N SER A 29 0.65 12.01 -16.40
CA SER A 29 1.97 12.16 -17.01
C SER A 29 2.77 10.86 -16.90
N ALA A 30 3.89 10.75 -17.61
CA ALA A 30 4.76 9.58 -17.51
C ALA A 30 5.34 9.43 -16.10
N GLU A 31 5.72 10.54 -15.47
CA GLU A 31 6.26 10.62 -14.12
C GLU A 31 5.28 10.10 -13.07
N GLN A 32 3.97 10.28 -13.29
CA GLN A 32 2.91 9.75 -12.43
C GLN A 32 2.56 8.30 -12.78
N ALA A 33 2.46 7.98 -14.07
CA ALA A 33 1.97 6.68 -14.53
C ALA A 33 2.97 5.54 -14.30
N ILE A 34 4.26 5.76 -14.54
CA ILE A 34 5.28 4.69 -14.50
C ILE A 34 5.43 4.10 -13.09
N PRO A 35 5.62 4.88 -12.01
CA PRO A 35 5.78 4.31 -10.67
C PRO A 35 4.51 3.58 -10.19
N LEU A 36 3.33 4.09 -10.53
CA LEU A 36 2.07 3.44 -10.18
C LEU A 36 1.88 2.13 -10.96
N ALA A 37 2.17 2.12 -12.27
CA ALA A 37 2.07 0.91 -13.08
C ALA A 37 3.03 -0.19 -12.61
N ALA A 38 4.26 0.18 -12.22
CA ALA A 38 5.20 -0.76 -11.63
C ALA A 38 4.68 -1.35 -10.31
N ALA A 39 4.05 -0.53 -9.45
CA ALA A 39 3.43 -1.01 -8.22
C ALA A 39 2.23 -1.96 -8.47
N ILE A 40 1.42 -1.67 -9.49
CA ILE A 40 0.33 -2.56 -9.93
C ILE A 40 0.89 -3.91 -10.39
N ALA A 41 1.93 -3.91 -11.21
CA ALA A 41 2.58 -5.14 -11.66
C ALA A 41 3.21 -5.92 -10.49
N ALA A 42 3.85 -5.23 -9.55
CA ALA A 42 4.40 -5.84 -8.34
C ALA A 42 3.31 -6.47 -7.45
N ALA A 43 2.15 -5.81 -7.34
CA ALA A 43 1.00 -6.35 -6.61
C ALA A 43 0.49 -7.65 -7.24
N GLU A 44 0.36 -7.69 -8.57
CA GLU A 44 -0.01 -8.91 -9.30
C GLU A 44 1.04 -10.01 -9.17
N ARG A 45 2.32 -9.65 -9.30
CA ARG A 45 3.48 -10.54 -9.14
C ARG A 45 3.49 -11.21 -7.76
N ASP A 46 3.13 -10.48 -6.70
CA ASP A 46 3.03 -11.02 -5.34
C ASP A 46 1.68 -11.72 -5.03
N GLY A 47 0.76 -11.77 -6.00
CA GLY A 47 -0.55 -12.39 -5.86
C GLY A 47 -1.56 -11.55 -5.07
N ILE A 48 -1.32 -10.25 -4.90
CA ILE A 48 -2.16 -9.31 -4.14
C ILE A 48 -3.06 -8.55 -5.11
N ARG A 49 -4.00 -9.28 -5.72
CA ARG A 49 -4.88 -8.75 -6.78
C ARG A 49 -5.71 -7.53 -6.36
N SER A 50 -6.04 -7.41 -5.07
CA SER A 50 -6.84 -6.28 -4.54
C SER A 50 -6.19 -4.91 -4.71
N HIS A 51 -4.88 -4.85 -4.90
CA HIS A 51 -4.11 -3.62 -5.12
C HIS A 51 -3.42 -3.60 -6.50
N GLY A 52 -3.64 -4.64 -7.32
CA GLY A 52 -3.11 -4.77 -8.67
C GLY A 52 -4.09 -4.23 -9.73
N LEU A 53 -4.26 -4.98 -10.82
CA LEU A 53 -5.05 -4.59 -11.99
C LEU A 53 -6.52 -4.34 -11.64
N MET A 54 -7.05 -5.01 -10.62
CA MET A 54 -8.43 -4.78 -10.14
C MET A 54 -8.66 -3.34 -9.64
N TYR A 55 -7.60 -2.66 -9.20
CA TYR A 55 -7.68 -1.28 -8.68
C TYR A 55 -7.40 -0.22 -9.75
N LEU A 56 -6.84 -0.61 -10.90
CA LEU A 56 -6.55 0.29 -12.03
C LEU A 56 -7.76 1.12 -12.51
N PRO A 57 -8.99 0.57 -12.62
CA PRO A 57 -10.16 1.38 -12.98
C PRO A 57 -10.44 2.53 -12.00
N ILE A 58 -10.19 2.32 -10.70
CA ILE A 58 -10.40 3.35 -9.67
C ILE A 58 -9.34 4.45 -9.82
N TYR A 59 -8.08 4.09 -10.08
CA TYR A 59 -7.04 5.10 -10.35
C TYR A 59 -7.39 5.95 -11.59
N CYS A 60 -7.89 5.31 -12.66
CA CYS A 60 -8.32 6.00 -13.88
C CYS A 60 -9.52 6.93 -13.62
N GLU A 61 -10.54 6.48 -12.88
CA GLU A 61 -11.69 7.30 -12.47
C GLU A 61 -11.24 8.50 -11.61
N HIS A 62 -10.27 8.30 -10.72
CA HIS A 62 -9.82 9.36 -9.82
C HIS A 62 -8.93 10.41 -10.50
N LEU A 63 -8.28 10.04 -11.60
CA LEU A 63 -7.63 11.01 -12.49
C LEU A 63 -8.70 11.88 -13.19
N THR A 64 -9.74 11.26 -13.75
CA THR A 64 -10.77 12.00 -14.51
C THR A 64 -11.66 12.87 -13.62
N CYS A 65 -11.98 12.45 -12.39
CA CYS A 65 -12.76 13.25 -11.45
C CYS A 65 -11.92 14.21 -10.59
N GLY A 66 -10.61 14.32 -10.82
CA GLY A 66 -9.75 15.32 -10.16
C GLY A 66 -9.38 15.01 -8.71
N LYS A 67 -9.62 13.77 -8.24
CA LYS A 67 -9.16 13.29 -6.92
C LYS A 67 -7.65 13.02 -6.90
N VAL A 68 -7.06 12.86 -8.09
CA VAL A 68 -5.61 12.81 -8.30
C VAL A 68 -5.26 13.77 -9.43
N ILE A 69 -4.26 14.62 -9.19
CA ILE A 69 -3.72 15.51 -10.21
C ILE A 69 -2.67 14.72 -11.00
N GLY A 70 -3.08 14.19 -12.16
CA GLY A 70 -2.26 13.32 -13.01
C GLY A 70 -0.98 13.96 -13.56
N THR A 71 -0.87 15.28 -13.50
CA THR A 71 0.29 16.06 -13.98
C THR A 71 1.10 16.68 -12.84
N ALA A 72 0.80 16.35 -11.58
CA ALA A 72 1.55 16.86 -10.44
C ALA A 72 3.01 16.38 -10.51
N VAL A 73 3.94 17.26 -10.13
CA VAL A 73 5.37 16.94 -10.01
C VAL A 73 5.75 16.99 -8.54
N PRO A 74 6.22 15.88 -7.94
CA PRO A 74 6.63 15.87 -6.55
C PRO A 74 7.78 16.84 -6.29
N THR A 75 7.68 17.60 -5.19
CA THR A 75 8.78 18.47 -4.72
C THR A 75 9.46 17.82 -3.53
N VAL A 76 10.73 17.46 -3.68
CA VAL A 76 11.55 16.86 -2.64
C VAL A 76 12.39 17.94 -1.95
N THR A 77 12.48 17.90 -0.63
CA THR A 77 13.29 18.83 0.17
C THR A 77 13.96 18.09 1.31
N ARG A 78 15.27 18.31 1.50
CA ARG A 78 16.05 17.84 2.65
C ARG A 78 16.56 19.06 3.42
N ALA A 79 15.69 19.63 4.25
CA ALA A 79 16.02 20.85 5.01
C ALA A 79 16.90 20.56 6.24
N LYS A 80 16.91 19.32 6.73
CA LYS A 80 17.77 18.86 7.83
C LYS A 80 18.44 17.55 7.43
N ALA A 81 19.59 17.26 8.02
CA ALA A 81 20.41 16.09 7.67
C ALA A 81 19.62 14.77 7.65
N ALA A 82 18.78 14.52 8.66
CA ALA A 82 18.00 13.29 8.79
C ALA A 82 16.53 13.42 8.33
N SER A 83 16.11 14.55 7.75
CA SER A 83 14.69 14.83 7.49
C SER A 83 14.44 15.22 6.05
N VAL A 84 13.76 14.32 5.34
CA VAL A 84 13.28 14.52 3.97
C VAL A 84 11.78 14.79 4.00
N THR A 85 11.33 15.76 3.23
CA THR A 85 9.91 16.01 2.99
C THR A 85 9.64 15.95 1.51
N VAL A 86 8.53 15.31 1.14
CA VAL A 86 8.04 15.26 -0.22
C VAL A 86 6.63 15.79 -0.27
N ASP A 87 6.42 16.82 -1.08
CA ASP A 87 5.10 17.29 -1.41
C ASP A 87 4.65 16.64 -2.73
N ALA A 88 3.62 15.80 -2.69
CA ALA A 88 3.15 15.07 -3.86
C ALA A 88 2.25 15.89 -4.79
N GLY A 89 1.87 17.12 -4.41
CA GLY A 89 1.07 18.00 -5.27
C GLY A 89 -0.33 17.49 -5.60
N ASN A 90 -0.92 16.68 -4.70
CA ASN A 90 -2.16 15.93 -4.94
C ASN A 90 -2.07 14.88 -6.07
N GLY A 91 -0.86 14.49 -6.46
CA GLY A 91 -0.59 13.36 -7.35
C GLY A 91 -0.59 12.01 -6.62
N PHE A 92 -0.16 10.96 -7.33
CA PHE A 92 -0.02 9.63 -6.73
C PHE A 92 1.16 9.60 -5.74
N ALA A 93 0.97 8.89 -4.62
CA ALA A 93 2.04 8.66 -3.66
C ALA A 93 3.23 7.92 -4.28
N HIS A 94 2.99 7.01 -5.23
CA HIS A 94 4.02 6.23 -5.91
C HIS A 94 5.11 7.10 -6.56
N ALA A 95 4.71 8.16 -7.27
CA ALA A 95 5.66 9.09 -7.87
C ALA A 95 6.41 9.90 -6.80
N ALA A 96 5.71 10.32 -5.74
CA ALA A 96 6.32 11.07 -4.65
C ALA A 96 7.35 10.25 -3.87
N ILE A 97 7.02 9.00 -3.56
CA ILE A 97 7.92 8.05 -2.88
C ILE A 97 9.12 7.75 -3.78
N ALA A 98 8.90 7.47 -5.07
CA ALA A 98 9.98 7.22 -6.02
C ALA A 98 10.96 8.41 -6.12
N ALA A 99 10.45 9.65 -6.11
CA ALA A 99 11.28 10.85 -6.14
C ALA A 99 12.05 11.07 -4.82
N GLY A 100 11.44 10.79 -3.67
CA GLY A 100 12.06 11.02 -2.37
C GLY A 100 12.98 9.90 -1.87
N LEU A 101 12.77 8.66 -2.33
CA LEU A 101 13.49 7.48 -1.84
C LEU A 101 15.02 7.60 -2.00
N PRO A 102 15.60 8.03 -3.15
CA PRO A 102 17.04 8.21 -3.24
C PRO A 102 17.59 9.18 -2.19
N VAL A 103 16.89 10.30 -1.96
CA VAL A 103 17.29 11.33 -0.99
C VAL A 103 17.19 10.81 0.46
N LEU A 104 16.18 9.98 0.76
CA LEU A 104 16.05 9.30 2.05
C LEU A 104 17.23 8.35 2.29
N LEU A 105 17.57 7.52 1.30
CA LEU A 105 18.65 6.55 1.41
C LEU A 105 20.01 7.23 1.54
N ASP A 106 20.25 8.30 0.76
CA ASP A 106 21.47 9.10 0.88
C ASP A 106 21.59 9.72 2.28
N ALA A 107 20.50 10.27 2.81
CA ALA A 107 20.48 10.80 4.17
C ALA A 107 20.76 9.72 5.22
N ALA A 108 20.16 8.54 5.09
CA ALA A 108 20.38 7.43 6.01
C ALA A 108 21.83 6.92 5.97
N ARG A 109 22.47 6.86 4.79
CA ARG A 109 23.90 6.54 4.66
C ARG A 109 24.78 7.53 5.41
N GLU A 110 24.43 8.81 5.34
CA GLU A 110 25.24 9.88 5.93
C GLU A 110 25.16 9.90 7.46
N VAL A 111 23.97 9.71 8.03
CA VAL A 111 23.72 9.92 9.47
C VAL A 111 23.26 8.67 10.24
N GLY A 112 23.20 7.51 9.59
CA GLY A 112 22.79 6.22 10.16
C GLY A 112 21.27 6.02 10.33
N LEU A 113 20.48 7.10 10.36
CA LEU A 113 19.02 7.06 10.41
C LEU A 113 18.42 8.30 9.74
N ALA A 114 17.48 8.12 8.82
CA ALA A 114 16.74 9.22 8.23
C ALA A 114 15.23 8.91 8.13
N GLY A 115 14.42 9.98 8.14
CA GLY A 115 12.97 9.93 7.98
C GLY A 115 12.51 10.73 6.76
N MET A 116 11.49 10.23 6.07
CA MET A 116 10.84 10.87 4.94
C MET A 116 9.33 11.01 5.18
N ALA A 117 8.85 12.26 5.21
CA ALA A 117 7.44 12.59 5.25
C ALA A 117 6.91 12.88 3.84
N VAL A 118 5.83 12.22 3.43
CA VAL A 118 5.12 12.49 2.17
C VAL A 118 3.74 13.05 2.49
N ARG A 119 3.37 14.18 1.90
CA ARG A 119 2.07 14.83 2.11
C ARG A 119 1.38 15.21 0.82
N ARG A 120 0.09 15.56 0.94
CA ARG A 120 -0.79 15.88 -0.20
C ARG A 120 -0.73 14.79 -1.25
N SER A 121 -0.75 13.53 -0.83
CA SER A 121 -0.63 12.36 -1.70
C SER A 121 -1.91 11.56 -1.75
N TYR A 122 -2.01 10.71 -2.75
CA TYR A 122 -3.01 9.65 -2.83
C TYR A 122 -2.58 8.41 -2.02
N ASN A 123 -3.35 7.31 -2.04
CA ASN A 123 -2.88 6.05 -1.44
C ASN A 123 -1.63 5.51 -2.17
N CYS A 124 -0.81 4.75 -1.45
CA CYS A 124 0.46 4.19 -1.96
C CYS A 124 0.36 2.70 -2.31
N GLY A 125 -0.85 2.15 -2.51
CA GLY A 125 -1.05 0.73 -2.76
C GLY A 125 -0.53 -0.13 -1.60
N ILE A 126 0.42 -1.01 -1.89
CA ILE A 126 1.01 -1.94 -0.92
C ILE A 126 2.19 -1.25 -0.22
N LEU A 127 2.00 -0.90 1.05
CA LEU A 127 3.03 -0.22 1.85
C LEU A 127 4.32 -1.05 1.96
N GLY A 128 4.18 -2.39 2.04
CA GLY A 128 5.28 -3.33 2.07
C GLY A 128 6.27 -3.21 0.91
N HIS A 129 5.83 -2.86 -0.31
CA HIS A 129 6.73 -2.71 -1.45
C HIS A 129 7.68 -1.53 -1.31
N HIS A 130 7.21 -0.44 -0.70
CA HIS A 130 8.03 0.76 -0.49
C HIS A 130 9.11 0.54 0.57
N VAL A 131 8.77 -0.16 1.67
CA VAL A 131 9.78 -0.53 2.68
C VAL A 131 10.71 -1.64 2.19
N GLU A 132 10.23 -2.56 1.33
CA GLU A 132 11.07 -3.57 0.68
C GLU A 132 12.16 -2.91 -0.18
N ALA A 133 11.86 -1.80 -0.86
CA ALA A 133 12.86 -1.03 -1.60
C ALA A 133 13.92 -0.39 -0.68
N ILE A 134 13.57 -0.03 0.55
CA ILE A 134 14.52 0.44 1.57
C ILE A 134 15.43 -0.71 2.03
N ALA A 135 14.85 -1.90 2.24
CA ALA A 135 15.59 -3.12 2.60
C ALA A 135 16.54 -3.59 1.50
N ALA A 136 16.12 -3.52 0.25
CA ALA A 136 16.98 -3.82 -0.90
C ALA A 136 18.22 -2.91 -0.96
N ALA A 137 18.15 -1.70 -0.39
CA ALA A 137 19.28 -0.78 -0.26
C ALA A 137 20.15 -1.01 0.99
N GLY A 138 19.89 -2.08 1.77
CA GLY A 138 20.68 -2.46 2.95
C GLY A 138 20.18 -1.88 4.28
N PHE A 139 19.06 -1.16 4.29
CA PHE A 139 18.52 -0.51 5.48
C PHE A 139 17.35 -1.28 6.07
N VAL A 140 17.13 -1.22 7.38
CA VAL A 140 15.82 -1.58 7.93
C VAL A 140 14.82 -0.50 7.53
N GLY A 141 13.77 -0.89 6.81
CA GLY A 141 12.72 0.01 6.35
C GLY A 141 11.48 -0.08 7.24
N LEU A 142 11.00 1.06 7.74
CA LEU A 142 9.74 1.15 8.48
C LEU A 142 8.84 2.20 7.80
N GLY A 143 7.57 1.87 7.59
CA GLY A 143 6.64 2.70 6.82
C GLY A 143 5.27 2.81 7.47
N PHE A 144 4.60 3.93 7.23
CA PHE A 144 3.25 4.27 7.71
C PHE A 144 2.47 4.95 6.58
N THR A 145 1.18 4.64 6.43
CA THR A 145 0.27 5.41 5.57
C THR A 145 -1.10 5.53 6.24
N ASN A 146 -1.72 6.71 6.18
CA ASN A 146 -3.09 6.87 6.67
C ASN A 146 -4.09 6.72 5.51
N ALA A 147 -5.36 6.55 5.87
CA ALA A 147 -6.47 6.41 4.94
C ALA A 147 -7.73 7.12 5.48
N PRO A 148 -8.74 7.38 4.63
CA PRO A 148 -10.04 7.86 5.07
C PRO A 148 -10.65 6.99 6.16
N ALA A 149 -11.37 7.62 7.09
CA ALA A 149 -11.82 6.99 8.32
C ALA A 149 -12.65 5.73 8.06
N SER A 150 -12.31 4.66 8.79
CA SER A 150 -13.01 3.38 8.74
C SER A 150 -13.01 2.63 10.06
N ILE A 151 -12.23 3.04 11.05
CA ILE A 151 -12.14 2.42 12.38
C ILE A 151 -12.53 3.46 13.44
N ALA A 152 -13.45 3.08 14.32
CA ALA A 152 -13.83 3.85 15.49
C ALA A 152 -12.80 3.71 16.62
N PRO A 153 -12.63 4.73 17.48
CA PRO A 153 -11.81 4.60 18.69
C PRO A 153 -12.38 3.53 19.62
N ALA A 154 -11.56 3.02 20.54
CA ALA A 154 -12.01 2.03 21.52
C ALA A 154 -13.20 2.59 22.35
N GLY A 155 -14.31 1.85 22.38
CA GLY A 155 -15.56 2.27 23.01
C GLY A 155 -16.42 3.22 22.17
N GLY A 156 -15.95 3.64 20.99
CA GLY A 156 -16.69 4.45 20.04
C GLY A 156 -17.39 3.63 18.95
N ARG A 157 -18.26 4.31 18.20
CA ARG A 157 -18.99 3.72 17.05
C ARG A 157 -18.86 4.49 15.74
N LYS A 158 -18.31 5.72 15.80
CA LYS A 158 -18.07 6.56 14.63
C LYS A 158 -16.62 6.40 14.18
N PRO A 159 -16.35 6.07 12.90
CA PRO A 159 -14.99 6.04 12.36
C PRO A 159 -14.25 7.36 12.54
N VAL A 160 -12.98 7.30 12.95
CA VAL A 160 -12.10 8.48 13.14
C VAL A 160 -10.77 8.30 12.42
N VAL A 161 -10.20 7.09 12.45
CA VAL A 161 -8.94 6.75 11.78
C VAL A 161 -9.20 5.74 10.67
N GLY A 162 -8.33 5.72 9.65
CA GLY A 162 -8.41 4.74 8.57
C GLY A 162 -7.98 3.34 9.01
N THR A 163 -7.89 2.42 8.04
CA THR A 163 -7.26 1.10 8.25
C THR A 163 -5.76 1.21 8.51
N ASN A 164 -5.16 2.36 8.17
CA ASN A 164 -3.87 2.85 8.66
C ASN A 164 -2.77 1.79 8.84
N PRO A 165 -2.33 1.15 7.74
CA PRO A 165 -1.31 0.12 7.81
C PRO A 165 0.07 0.68 8.18
N TRP A 166 0.88 -0.19 8.79
CA TRP A 166 2.32 -0.02 8.96
C TRP A 166 3.05 -1.22 8.36
N ALA A 167 4.30 -1.00 7.94
CA ALA A 167 5.11 -2.05 7.34
C ALA A 167 6.56 -1.99 7.82
N LEU A 168 7.19 -3.15 7.95
CA LEU A 168 8.60 -3.33 8.27
C LEU A 168 9.23 -4.24 7.23
N ALA A 169 10.37 -3.84 6.66
CA ALA A 169 11.20 -4.70 5.84
C ALA A 169 12.61 -4.79 6.44
N VAL A 170 13.13 -6.01 6.44
CA VAL A 170 14.44 -6.34 7.00
C VAL A 170 15.35 -6.77 5.86
N PRO A 171 16.55 -6.18 5.71
CA PRO A 171 17.45 -6.51 4.60
C PRO A 171 17.99 -7.94 4.73
N ASP A 172 18.19 -8.62 3.61
CA ASP A 172 18.85 -9.93 3.56
C ASP A 172 20.38 -9.86 3.40
N GLY A 173 20.92 -8.65 3.19
CA GLY A 173 22.35 -8.43 2.92
C GLY A 173 22.78 -8.77 1.48
N ALA A 174 21.86 -9.19 0.62
CA ALA A 174 22.09 -9.61 -0.76
C ALA A 174 21.27 -8.78 -1.78
N GLY A 175 20.83 -7.58 -1.39
CA GLY A 175 20.06 -6.67 -2.24
C GLY A 175 18.55 -6.93 -2.25
N GLY A 176 18.03 -7.65 -1.25
CA GLY A 176 16.61 -7.91 -1.06
C GLY A 176 16.17 -7.79 0.39
N ALA A 177 14.97 -8.32 0.68
CA ALA A 177 14.43 -8.40 2.02
C ALA A 177 14.40 -9.86 2.52
N LEU A 178 14.89 -10.07 3.74
CA LEU A 178 14.79 -11.35 4.44
C LEU A 178 13.33 -11.68 4.75
N PHE A 179 12.60 -10.70 5.30
CA PHE A 179 11.16 -10.76 5.48
C PHE A 179 10.54 -9.36 5.45
N VAL A 180 9.23 -9.33 5.17
CA VAL A 180 8.43 -8.09 5.16
C VAL A 180 7.15 -8.32 5.94
N ILE A 181 6.90 -7.45 6.92
CA ILE A 181 5.62 -7.31 7.61
C ILE A 181 4.89 -6.14 6.96
N ASP A 182 3.62 -6.32 6.64
CA ASP A 182 2.78 -5.29 6.02
C ASP A 182 1.35 -5.52 6.52
N GLN A 183 0.93 -4.69 7.46
CA GLN A 183 -0.20 -4.99 8.32
C GLN A 183 -1.14 -3.81 8.48
N SER A 184 -2.43 -4.06 8.17
CA SER A 184 -3.54 -3.17 8.49
C SER A 184 -3.85 -3.16 9.99
N ALA A 185 -4.35 -2.03 10.49
CA ALA A 185 -4.91 -1.95 11.84
C ALA A 185 -6.27 -2.66 11.96
N SER A 186 -6.96 -2.95 10.86
CA SER A 186 -8.21 -3.73 10.83
C SER A 186 -7.96 -5.23 10.66
N VAL A 187 -8.91 -6.05 11.12
CA VAL A 187 -8.91 -7.52 10.93
C VAL A 187 -8.86 -7.91 9.46
N VAL A 188 -9.55 -7.14 8.61
CA VAL A 188 -9.62 -7.34 7.16
C VAL A 188 -9.54 -6.00 6.44
N ALA A 189 -9.04 -5.99 5.21
CA ALA A 189 -9.07 -4.79 4.37
C ALA A 189 -10.52 -4.40 4.03
N LYS A 190 -10.85 -3.09 4.11
CA LYS A 190 -12.18 -2.57 3.74
C LYS A 190 -12.58 -2.93 2.31
N SER A 191 -11.62 -3.03 1.39
CA SER A 191 -11.85 -3.45 0.01
C SER A 191 -12.48 -4.83 -0.12
N GLU A 192 -12.18 -5.76 0.80
CA GLU A 192 -12.77 -7.10 0.79
C GLU A 192 -14.24 -7.08 1.23
N VAL A 193 -14.59 -6.22 2.19
CA VAL A 193 -16.00 -5.99 2.57
C VAL A 193 -16.76 -5.33 1.43
N VAL A 194 -16.17 -4.33 0.75
CA VAL A 194 -16.75 -3.71 -0.45
C VAL A 194 -17.01 -4.74 -1.55
N LYS A 195 -16.05 -5.64 -1.79
CA LYS A 195 -16.19 -6.71 -2.78
C LYS A 195 -17.38 -7.62 -2.45
N ARG A 196 -17.49 -8.09 -1.22
CA ARG A 196 -18.60 -8.95 -0.77
C ARG A 196 -19.95 -8.25 -0.81
N ALA A 197 -20.00 -6.98 -0.42
CA ALA A 197 -21.22 -6.17 -0.54
C ALA A 197 -21.70 -6.05 -1.99
N LYS A 198 -20.78 -5.82 -2.95
CA LYS A 198 -21.12 -5.81 -4.38
C LYS A 198 -21.59 -7.16 -4.90
N ALA A 199 -21.11 -8.26 -4.32
CA ALA A 199 -21.53 -9.61 -4.67
C ALA A 199 -22.81 -10.06 -3.95
N GLY A 200 -23.33 -9.26 -3.00
CA GLY A 200 -24.44 -9.68 -2.14
C GLY A 200 -24.07 -10.82 -1.19
N GLU A 201 -22.78 -11.00 -0.90
CA GLU A 201 -22.26 -12.08 -0.06
C GLU A 201 -22.07 -11.60 1.40
N PRO A 202 -22.31 -12.48 2.40
CA PRO A 202 -22.03 -12.15 3.79
C PRO A 202 -20.54 -12.06 4.09
N ILE A 203 -20.17 -11.31 5.13
CA ILE A 203 -18.83 -11.31 5.72
C ILE A 203 -18.75 -12.25 6.93
N PRO A 204 -17.57 -12.84 7.21
CA PRO A 204 -17.34 -13.55 8.45
C PRO A 204 -17.58 -12.68 9.69
N GLU A 205 -18.00 -13.32 10.78
CA GLU A 205 -18.16 -12.66 12.07
C GLU A 205 -16.85 -12.01 12.55
N GLY A 206 -16.96 -10.86 13.20
CA GLY A 206 -15.81 -10.12 13.75
C GLY A 206 -15.03 -9.29 12.73
N TRP A 207 -15.48 -9.18 11.47
CA TRP A 207 -14.84 -8.32 10.47
C TRP A 207 -15.22 -6.84 10.59
N ALA A 208 -16.47 -6.56 11.01
CA ALA A 208 -17.00 -5.22 11.08
C ALA A 208 -18.19 -5.11 12.04
N PHE A 209 -18.56 -3.87 12.31
CA PHE A 209 -19.73 -3.46 13.05
C PHE A 209 -20.61 -2.57 12.16
N ASP A 210 -21.92 -2.58 12.40
CA ASP A 210 -22.89 -1.72 11.72
C ASP A 210 -22.85 -0.26 12.21
N ALA A 211 -23.78 0.57 11.73
CA ALA A 211 -23.88 1.98 12.10
C ALA A 211 -24.21 2.22 13.59
N GLN A 212 -24.80 1.23 14.26
CA GLN A 212 -25.14 1.26 15.68
C GLN A 212 -23.95 0.81 16.55
N GLY A 213 -22.92 0.21 15.93
CA GLY A 213 -21.75 -0.35 16.60
C GLY A 213 -21.93 -1.80 17.02
N LEU A 214 -22.92 -2.52 16.48
CA LEU A 214 -23.17 -3.93 16.76
C LEU A 214 -22.41 -4.80 15.74
N PRO A 215 -21.85 -5.96 16.14
CA PRO A 215 -21.23 -6.89 15.20
C PRO A 215 -22.21 -7.28 14.09
N THR A 216 -21.74 -7.34 12.85
CA THR A 216 -22.58 -7.71 11.71
C THR A 216 -21.85 -8.63 10.74
N THR A 217 -22.62 -9.51 10.09
CA THR A 217 -22.18 -10.34 8.96
C THR A 217 -22.76 -9.85 7.64
N ASP A 218 -23.60 -8.80 7.66
CA ASP A 218 -24.09 -8.15 6.46
C ASP A 218 -23.02 -7.16 5.94
N ALA A 219 -22.53 -7.40 4.73
CA ALA A 219 -21.48 -6.59 4.12
C ALA A 219 -21.93 -5.15 3.82
N ALA A 220 -23.20 -4.93 3.46
CA ALA A 220 -23.73 -3.61 3.16
C ALA A 220 -23.93 -2.79 4.44
N GLU A 221 -24.43 -3.39 5.52
CA GLU A 221 -24.53 -2.74 6.82
C GLU A 221 -23.15 -2.45 7.43
N ALA A 222 -22.19 -3.37 7.27
CA ALA A 222 -20.80 -3.17 7.69
C ALA A 222 -20.16 -1.91 7.06
N LEU A 223 -20.46 -1.61 5.79
CA LEU A 223 -19.90 -0.43 5.11
C LEU A 223 -20.46 0.89 5.63
N LYS A 224 -21.61 0.88 6.31
CA LYS A 224 -22.20 2.05 6.97
C LYS A 224 -21.64 2.27 8.37
N GLY A 225 -21.00 1.24 8.95
CA GLY A 225 -20.45 1.26 10.30
C GLY A 225 -18.92 1.39 10.34
N THR A 226 -18.30 0.54 11.15
CA THR A 226 -16.85 0.56 11.43
C THR A 226 -16.23 -0.81 11.20
N MET A 227 -15.03 -0.81 10.61
CA MET A 227 -14.20 -2.00 10.49
C MET A 227 -13.73 -2.44 11.88
N ALA A 228 -13.64 -3.75 12.11
CA ALA A 228 -13.12 -4.27 13.37
C ALA A 228 -11.59 -4.10 13.44
N PRO A 229 -11.06 -3.54 14.54
CA PRO A 229 -9.62 -3.41 14.73
C PRO A 229 -8.99 -4.76 15.11
N SER A 230 -7.83 -5.06 14.53
CA SER A 230 -7.06 -6.27 14.80
C SER A 230 -6.61 -6.30 16.26
N GLY A 231 -6.95 -7.36 17.00
CA GLY A 231 -6.66 -7.44 18.43
C GLY A 231 -7.39 -6.38 19.28
N GLY A 232 -8.54 -5.88 18.82
CA GLY A 232 -9.37 -4.94 19.57
C GLY A 232 -8.69 -3.59 19.78
N TYR A 233 -8.60 -3.12 21.03
CA TYR A 233 -8.00 -1.83 21.34
C TYR A 233 -6.54 -1.69 20.89
N LYS A 234 -5.80 -2.80 20.72
CA LYS A 234 -4.41 -2.79 20.21
C LYS A 234 -4.36 -2.35 18.74
N GLY A 235 -5.30 -2.81 17.92
CA GLY A 235 -5.44 -2.38 16.53
C GLY A 235 -5.82 -0.91 16.42
N VAL A 236 -6.68 -0.41 17.32
CA VAL A 236 -6.96 1.02 17.43
C VAL A 236 -5.68 1.80 17.76
N GLY A 237 -4.88 1.32 18.73
CA GLY A 237 -3.58 1.90 19.06
C GLY A 237 -2.62 1.96 17.87
N ALA A 238 -2.55 0.88 17.09
CA ALA A 238 -1.75 0.85 15.86
C ALA A 238 -2.27 1.85 14.80
N ALA A 239 -3.59 1.97 14.62
CA ALA A 239 -4.18 2.94 13.70
C ALA A 239 -3.85 4.39 14.10
N VAL A 240 -3.92 4.71 15.41
CA VAL A 240 -3.58 6.04 15.94
C VAL A 240 -2.09 6.32 15.78
N LEU A 241 -1.22 5.36 16.08
CA LEU A 241 0.23 5.49 15.86
C LEU A 241 0.53 5.83 14.39
N THR A 242 -0.05 5.08 13.46
CA THR A 242 0.10 5.35 12.02
C THR A 242 -0.47 6.71 11.63
N GLU A 243 -1.63 7.12 12.16
CA GLU A 243 -2.22 8.44 11.88
C GLU A 243 -1.28 9.57 12.32
N VAL A 244 -0.64 9.43 13.49
CA VAL A 244 0.33 10.41 14.00
C VAL A 244 1.51 10.56 13.04
N PHE A 245 2.07 9.46 12.51
CA PHE A 245 3.19 9.54 11.57
C PHE A 245 2.76 10.03 10.18
N ALA A 246 1.76 9.38 9.59
CA ALA A 246 1.40 9.55 8.20
C ALA A 246 0.51 10.77 7.93
N ALA A 247 -0.20 11.28 8.94
CA ALA A 247 -1.02 12.49 8.83
C ALA A 247 -0.40 13.65 9.60
N CYS A 248 -0.32 13.56 10.93
CA CYS A 248 0.08 14.68 11.78
C CYS A 248 1.53 15.12 11.52
N LEU A 249 2.48 14.18 11.56
CA LEU A 249 3.89 14.46 11.38
C LEU A 249 4.23 14.77 9.92
N ALA A 250 3.56 14.11 8.97
CA ALA A 250 3.74 14.40 7.55
C ALA A 250 3.15 15.75 7.12
N GLY A 251 2.19 16.29 7.86
CA GLY A 251 1.42 17.47 7.46
C GLY A 251 0.39 17.16 6.38
N ALA A 252 -0.26 16.00 6.48
CA ALA A 252 -1.29 15.53 5.57
C ALA A 252 -2.68 15.54 6.23
N THR A 253 -3.73 15.34 5.42
CA THR A 253 -5.11 15.31 5.89
C THR A 253 -5.35 14.13 6.83
N LEU A 254 -6.02 14.38 7.96
CA LEU A 254 -6.45 13.33 8.88
C LEU A 254 -7.50 12.42 8.22
N GLY A 255 -7.51 11.14 8.56
CA GLY A 255 -8.47 10.17 8.02
C GLY A 255 -9.93 10.60 8.16
N LYS A 256 -10.30 11.27 9.26
CA LYS A 256 -11.65 11.80 9.49
C LYS A 256 -12.08 12.91 8.52
N ASP A 257 -11.12 13.60 7.91
CA ASP A 257 -11.35 14.75 7.01
C ASP A 257 -11.01 14.38 5.54
N ALA A 258 -10.34 13.26 5.30
CA ALA A 258 -9.95 12.81 3.98
C ALA A 258 -11.16 12.30 3.17
N SER A 259 -11.21 12.68 1.89
CA SER A 259 -12.23 12.17 0.98
C SER A 259 -12.04 10.66 0.72
N PRO A 260 -13.11 9.89 0.45
CA PRO A 260 -13.01 8.44 0.30
C PRO A 260 -12.08 8.01 -0.86
N PHE A 261 -11.37 6.90 -0.72
CA PHE A 261 -10.67 6.24 -1.83
C PHE A 261 -11.59 5.43 -2.76
N SER A 262 -12.89 5.72 -2.74
CA SER A 262 -13.89 5.05 -3.58
C SER A 262 -14.87 6.07 -4.12
N GLY A 263 -15.22 5.90 -5.39
CA GLY A 263 -16.21 6.73 -6.07
C GLY A 263 -15.74 8.18 -6.30
N PRO A 264 -16.48 8.91 -7.14
CA PRO A 264 -16.03 10.19 -7.68
C PRO A 264 -16.22 11.37 -6.72
N VAL A 265 -16.85 11.15 -5.56
CA VAL A 265 -17.24 12.25 -4.66
C VAL A 265 -16.05 12.77 -3.83
N GLY A 266 -15.96 14.09 -3.73
CA GLY A 266 -14.94 14.81 -2.96
C GLY A 266 -13.69 15.14 -3.78
N GLY A 267 -12.88 16.09 -3.29
CA GLY A 267 -11.60 16.45 -3.90
C GLY A 267 -10.47 15.47 -3.55
N PRO A 268 -9.21 15.84 -3.81
CA PRO A 268 -8.06 15.03 -3.43
C PRO A 268 -8.08 14.62 -1.95
N PRO A 269 -7.90 13.33 -1.61
CA PRO A 269 -7.85 12.89 -0.21
C PRO A 269 -6.72 13.57 0.57
N ALA A 270 -5.63 13.91 -0.12
CA ALA A 270 -4.45 14.57 0.43
C ALA A 270 -3.91 13.90 1.72
N THR A 271 -4.00 12.58 1.76
CA THR A 271 -3.40 11.71 2.78
C THR A 271 -1.87 11.79 2.72
N GLY A 272 -1.19 11.05 3.59
CA GLY A 272 0.25 11.06 3.66
C GLY A 272 0.85 9.70 3.98
N GLN A 273 2.17 9.68 3.91
CA GLN A 273 3.02 8.55 4.26
C GLN A 273 4.20 9.03 5.08
N PHE A 274 4.76 8.13 5.89
CA PHE A 274 6.02 8.38 6.58
C PHE A 274 6.89 7.14 6.51
N PHE A 275 8.18 7.32 6.18
CA PHE A 275 9.14 6.24 6.07
C PHE A 275 10.38 6.53 6.90
N PHE A 276 10.98 5.49 7.46
CA PHE A 276 12.31 5.51 8.05
C PHE A 276 13.22 4.54 7.30
N ALA A 277 14.47 4.96 7.11
CA ALA A 277 15.57 4.11 6.69
C ALA A 277 16.63 4.11 7.79
N ILE A 278 16.89 2.93 8.36
CA ILE A 278 17.74 2.75 9.53
C ILE A 278 18.92 1.87 9.15
N ASP A 279 20.15 2.37 9.32
CA ASP A 279 21.36 1.58 9.10
C ASP A 279 21.57 0.63 10.29
N PRO A 280 21.43 -0.69 10.10
CA PRO A 280 21.68 -1.64 11.17
C PRO A 280 23.16 -1.66 11.61
N ALA A 281 24.11 -1.32 10.73
CA ALA A 281 25.52 -1.28 11.07
C ALA A 281 25.85 -0.12 12.02
N ALA A 282 25.16 1.02 11.88
CA ALA A 282 25.35 2.20 12.71
C ALA A 282 24.87 2.03 14.17
N THR A 283 24.00 1.05 14.44
CA THR A 283 23.34 0.89 15.76
C THR A 283 23.66 -0.42 16.46
N SER A 284 23.90 -1.50 15.71
CA SER A 284 24.05 -2.85 16.29
C SER A 284 25.47 -3.20 16.73
N GLY A 285 26.49 -2.40 16.39
CA GLY A 285 27.89 -2.77 16.64
C GLY A 285 28.32 -4.01 15.85
N GLY A 286 27.74 -4.25 14.68
CA GLY A 286 28.10 -5.34 13.76
C GLY A 286 27.36 -6.66 13.98
N VAL A 287 26.56 -6.82 15.04
CA VAL A 287 25.90 -8.11 15.34
C VAL A 287 24.52 -8.29 14.71
N PHE A 288 24.00 -7.29 13.97
CA PHE A 288 22.64 -7.36 13.40
C PHE A 288 22.42 -8.59 12.52
N GLY A 289 23.35 -8.89 11.61
CA GLY A 289 23.24 -10.01 10.67
C GLY A 289 23.04 -11.35 11.39
N ASP A 290 23.91 -11.65 12.37
CA ASP A 290 23.82 -12.88 13.15
C ASP A 290 22.50 -12.97 13.93
N ARG A 291 22.06 -11.85 14.53
CA ARG A 291 20.84 -11.82 15.35
C ARG A 291 19.59 -12.01 14.51
N ILE A 292 19.53 -11.40 13.33
CA ILE A 292 18.33 -11.46 12.49
C ILE A 292 18.20 -12.80 11.78
N VAL A 293 19.33 -13.42 11.39
CA VAL A 293 19.36 -14.80 10.89
C VAL A 293 18.88 -15.77 11.96
N ALA A 294 19.43 -15.67 13.19
CA ALA A 294 19.02 -16.55 14.29
C ALA A 294 17.51 -16.42 14.62
N LEU A 295 16.95 -15.20 14.59
CA LEU A 295 15.52 -14.99 14.76
C LEU A 295 14.72 -15.62 13.62
N ALA A 296 15.17 -15.44 12.37
CA ALA A 296 14.47 -15.97 11.21
C ALA A 296 14.46 -17.51 11.19
N GLU A 297 15.57 -18.13 11.56
CA GLU A 297 15.69 -19.58 11.72
C GLU A 297 14.75 -20.09 12.82
N ALA A 298 14.71 -19.43 13.99
CA ALA A 298 13.82 -19.82 15.08
C ALA A 298 12.34 -19.76 14.66
N LEU A 299 11.92 -18.73 13.91
CA LEU A 299 10.56 -18.62 13.38
C LEU A 299 10.23 -19.66 12.31
N GLY A 300 11.21 -20.04 11.49
CA GLY A 300 11.05 -21.00 10.40
C GLY A 300 11.16 -22.47 10.82
N ALA A 301 11.86 -22.76 11.92
CA ALA A 301 12.03 -24.10 12.46
C ALA A 301 10.75 -24.64 13.15
N GLU A 302 9.86 -23.76 13.58
CA GLU A 302 8.60 -24.14 14.22
C GLU A 302 7.65 -24.82 13.22
N THR A 303 6.98 -25.90 13.64
CA THR A 303 6.11 -26.65 12.73
C THR A 303 4.92 -25.80 12.29
N GLY A 304 4.83 -25.52 10.98
CA GLY A 304 3.81 -24.63 10.42
C GLY A 304 4.15 -23.14 10.53
N GLY A 305 5.24 -22.80 11.24
CA GLY A 305 5.83 -21.46 11.31
C GLY A 305 6.31 -20.97 9.94
N ARG A 306 6.20 -19.66 9.71
CA ARG A 306 6.63 -19.02 8.46
C ARG A 306 7.10 -17.61 8.75
N LEU A 307 8.12 -17.18 8.02
CA LEU A 307 8.50 -15.77 8.02
C LEU A 307 7.40 -14.89 7.41
N PRO A 308 7.20 -13.68 7.93
CA PRO A 308 6.36 -12.68 7.28
C PRO A 308 6.76 -12.47 5.82
N GLY A 309 5.77 -12.44 4.92
CA GLY A 309 6.02 -12.29 3.48
C GLY A 309 6.38 -13.58 2.72
N ALA A 310 6.58 -14.73 3.39
CA ALA A 310 6.92 -15.99 2.71
C ALA A 310 5.93 -16.40 1.61
N ARG A 311 4.62 -16.15 1.82
CA ARG A 311 3.58 -16.39 0.79
C ARG A 311 3.76 -15.49 -0.44
N LYS A 312 4.10 -14.21 -0.23
CA LYS A 312 4.35 -13.24 -1.31
C LYS A 312 5.59 -13.65 -2.10
N LYS A 313 6.68 -14.03 -1.41
CA LYS A 313 7.92 -14.53 -2.04
C LYS A 313 7.68 -15.78 -2.90
N ALA A 314 6.89 -16.72 -2.42
CA ALA A 314 6.52 -17.92 -3.20
C ALA A 314 5.65 -17.57 -4.42
N ALA A 315 4.68 -16.67 -4.27
CA ALA A 315 3.86 -16.20 -5.38
C ALA A 315 4.71 -15.48 -6.44
N ARG A 316 5.63 -14.62 -6.01
CA ARG A 316 6.61 -13.91 -6.84
C ARG A 316 7.40 -14.87 -7.71
N ALA A 317 8.08 -15.85 -7.09
CA ALA A 317 8.87 -16.85 -7.81
C ALA A 317 8.05 -17.64 -8.84
N ARG A 318 6.81 -18.01 -8.49
CA ARG A 318 5.90 -18.68 -9.42
C ARG A 318 5.50 -17.79 -10.59
N HIS A 319 5.10 -16.55 -10.32
CA HIS A 319 4.63 -15.63 -11.36
C HIS A 319 5.77 -15.11 -12.25
N ASP A 320 7.00 -15.09 -11.76
CA ASP A 320 8.19 -14.83 -12.59
C ASP A 320 8.45 -15.95 -13.59
N ALA A 321 8.28 -17.20 -13.16
CA ALA A 321 8.51 -18.36 -14.02
C ALA A 321 7.37 -18.61 -15.01
N GLU A 322 6.12 -18.42 -14.58
CA GLU A 322 4.95 -18.83 -15.35
C GLU A 322 4.15 -17.67 -15.96
N GLY A 323 4.41 -16.42 -15.55
CA GLY A 323 3.53 -15.28 -15.85
C GLY A 323 2.26 -15.24 -14.98
N ILE A 324 1.53 -14.14 -15.06
CA ILE A 324 0.36 -13.84 -14.22
C ILE A 324 -0.92 -14.08 -15.01
N ALA A 325 -1.81 -14.94 -14.50
CA ALA A 325 -3.10 -15.21 -15.13
C ALA A 325 -4.06 -14.02 -15.02
N VAL A 326 -4.52 -13.53 -16.17
CA VAL A 326 -5.46 -12.41 -16.34
C VAL A 326 -6.68 -12.91 -17.13
N ASP A 327 -7.85 -12.92 -16.49
CA ASP A 327 -9.07 -13.40 -17.11
C ASP A 327 -9.59 -12.47 -18.23
N ALA A 328 -10.49 -13.00 -19.06
CA ALA A 328 -11.03 -12.29 -20.21
C ALA A 328 -11.77 -10.99 -19.83
N ALA A 329 -12.48 -10.96 -18.70
CA ALA A 329 -13.21 -9.78 -18.27
C ALA A 329 -12.25 -8.64 -17.86
N LEU A 330 -11.14 -8.99 -17.21
CA LEU A 330 -10.08 -8.05 -16.87
C LEU A 330 -9.36 -7.56 -18.14
N ARG A 331 -9.10 -8.42 -19.13
CA ARG A 331 -8.53 -8.01 -20.43
C ARG A 331 -9.41 -7.01 -21.17
N VAL A 332 -10.71 -7.27 -21.28
CA VAL A 332 -11.67 -6.32 -21.85
C VAL A 332 -11.65 -4.99 -21.09
N THR A 333 -11.50 -5.04 -19.77
CA THR A 333 -11.37 -3.83 -18.95
C THR A 333 -10.09 -3.05 -19.27
N LEU A 334 -8.94 -3.73 -19.42
CA LEU A 334 -7.68 -3.09 -19.79
C LEU A 334 -7.75 -2.44 -21.17
N ASP A 335 -8.28 -3.15 -22.17
CA ASP A 335 -8.44 -2.63 -23.54
C ASP A 335 -9.36 -1.42 -23.59
N ARG A 336 -10.43 -1.43 -22.77
CA ARG A 336 -11.32 -0.29 -22.63
C ARG A 336 -10.61 0.90 -21.99
N LEU A 337 -9.86 0.68 -20.90
CA LEU A 337 -9.15 1.76 -20.21
C LEU A 337 -8.03 2.36 -21.08
N ALA A 338 -7.35 1.56 -21.90
CA ALA A 338 -6.32 2.05 -22.81
C ALA A 338 -6.87 3.04 -23.87
N LYS A 339 -8.18 3.02 -24.13
CA LYS A 339 -8.84 3.95 -25.06
C LYS A 339 -9.22 5.29 -24.41
N GLY A 340 -9.08 5.43 -23.10
CA GLY A 340 -9.45 6.63 -22.34
C GLY A 340 -10.95 6.71 -22.00
N PRO A 341 -11.39 7.81 -21.36
CA PRO A 341 -12.79 8.05 -21.07
C PRO A 341 -13.59 8.21 -22.38
N ALA A 342 -14.86 7.76 -22.37
CA ALA A 342 -15.77 8.05 -23.47
C ALA A 342 -15.93 9.57 -23.60
N ALA A 343 -15.82 10.08 -24.84
CA ALA A 343 -16.00 11.49 -25.17
C ALA A 343 -17.43 11.98 -24.88
#